data_AF-G6C5I1-F1
#
_entry.id   AF-G6C5I1-F1
#
_cell.length_a   1.000
_cell.length_b   1.000
_cell.length_c   1.000
_cell.angle_alpha   90.00
_cell.angle_beta   90.00
_cell.angle_gamma   90.00
#
_symmetry.space_group_name_H-M   'P 1'
#
loop_
_entity.id
_entity.type
_entity.pdbx_description
1 polymer ?
#
loop_
_entity_poly.entity_id
_entity_poly.type
_entity_poly.pdbx_seq_one_letter_code
_entity_poly.pdbx_strand_id
1 'polypeptide(L)'
;MRISYQVKNKKKFLGYEPVLKVEAALSLLDKELNTYNTDGMDINDLLLSPLSNYQCLLVGVEYESARGFELSYDNKNKVYGVRIFTPSSRKDWLLALRIYKSIS
;
A
#
# COMPACT_ATOMS: atom_id res chain seq x y z
N MET A 1 9.37 7.26 15.35
CA MET A 1 7.92 7.31 15.63
C MET A 1 7.16 7.00 14.34
N ARG A 2 5.93 6.48 14.43
CA ARG A 2 5.11 6.10 13.26
C ARG A 2 3.64 6.42 13.48
N ILE A 3 2.90 6.66 12.40
CA ILE A 3 1.45 6.80 12.38
C ILE A 3 0.89 5.75 11.43
N SER A 4 -0.20 5.10 11.83
CA SER A 4 -0.82 4.00 11.08
C SER A 4 -2.32 4.23 10.94
N TYR A 5 -2.81 4.04 9.72
CA TYR A 5 -4.22 3.99 9.39
C TYR A 5 -4.57 2.57 8.98
N GLN A 6 -5.77 2.12 9.36
CA GLN A 6 -6.27 0.80 9.01
C GLN A 6 -7.63 0.92 8.35
N VAL A 7 -7.85 0.11 7.33
CA VAL A 7 -9.11 0.02 6.59
C VAL A 7 -9.55 -1.43 6.55
N LYS A 8 -10.77 -1.70 6.97
CA LYS A 8 -11.31 -3.06 6.90
C LYS A 8 -11.63 -3.41 5.46
N ASN A 9 -11.18 -4.59 5.03
CA ASN A 9 -11.53 -5.09 3.71
C ASN A 9 -13.05 -5.21 3.58
N LYS A 10 -13.57 -4.92 2.39
CA LYS A 10 -15.01 -4.87 2.15
C LYS A 10 -15.62 -6.26 2.31
N LYS A 11 -16.65 -6.37 3.15
CA LYS A 11 -17.38 -7.62 3.36
C LYS A 11 -18.30 -7.88 2.15
N LYS A 12 -18.34 -9.13 1.70
CA LYS A 12 -19.29 -9.63 0.69
C LYS A 12 -20.31 -10.56 1.34
N PHE A 13 -21.33 -10.98 0.57
CA PHE A 13 -22.31 -11.96 1.04
C PHE A 13 -21.65 -13.25 1.55
N LEU A 14 -20.63 -13.73 0.82
CA LEU A 14 -19.74 -14.80 1.25
C LEU A 14 -18.32 -14.24 1.40
N GLY A 15 -17.89 -14.03 2.66
CA GLY A 15 -16.53 -13.62 2.99
C GLY A 15 -16.22 -12.14 2.74
N TYR A 16 -15.04 -11.88 2.18
CA TYR A 16 -14.50 -10.54 1.92
C TYR A 16 -14.12 -10.39 0.45
N GLU A 17 -13.93 -9.16 0.00
CA GLU A 17 -13.32 -8.92 -1.31
C GLU A 17 -11.93 -9.55 -1.41
N PRO A 18 -11.53 -10.02 -2.61
CA PRO A 18 -10.16 -10.43 -2.85
C PRO A 18 -9.20 -9.32 -2.44
N VAL A 19 -8.05 -9.71 -1.86
CA VAL A 19 -7.00 -8.74 -1.53
C VAL A 19 -6.51 -8.08 -2.81
N LEU A 20 -6.32 -6.76 -2.78
CA LEU A 20 -5.78 -6.01 -3.91
C LEU A 20 -4.45 -6.64 -4.38
N LYS A 21 -4.31 -6.76 -5.69
CA LYS A 21 -3.02 -7.00 -6.33
C LYS A 21 -2.11 -5.79 -6.16
N VAL A 22 -0.79 -6.00 -6.23
CA VAL A 22 0.18 -4.90 -6.14
C VAL A 22 -0.08 -3.86 -7.23
N GLU A 23 -0.25 -4.26 -8.49
CA GLU A 23 -0.54 -3.35 -9.60
C GLU A 23 -1.78 -2.49 -9.35
N ALA A 24 -2.87 -3.12 -8.89
CA ALA A 24 -4.12 -2.43 -8.60
C ALA A 24 -3.93 -1.38 -7.50
N ALA A 25 -3.11 -1.69 -6.48
CA ALA A 25 -2.81 -0.77 -5.39
C ALA A 25 -1.94 0.41 -5.83
N LEU A 26 -0.95 0.18 -6.70
CA LEU A 26 -0.09 1.24 -7.26
C LEU A 26 -0.85 2.15 -8.23
N SER A 27 -1.90 1.62 -8.87
CA SER A 27 -2.76 2.37 -9.81
C SER A 27 -3.94 3.11 -9.16
N LEU A 28 -4.05 3.11 -7.82
CA LEU A 28 -5.18 3.76 -7.12
C LEU A 28 -5.16 5.30 -7.19
N LEU A 29 -4.00 5.87 -7.52
CA LEU A 29 -3.82 7.31 -7.67
C LEU A 29 -3.52 7.62 -9.12
N ASP A 30 -3.89 8.82 -9.54
CA ASP A 30 -3.47 9.42 -10.81
C ASP A 30 -1.99 9.90 -10.72
N LYS A 31 -1.09 8.97 -10.39
CA LYS A 31 0.36 9.13 -10.25
C LYS A 31 1.04 7.76 -10.40
N GLU A 32 2.24 7.77 -10.97
CA GLU A 32 3.10 6.60 -11.02
C GLU A 32 3.68 6.31 -9.63
N LEU A 33 3.17 5.25 -8.98
CA LEU A 33 3.66 4.77 -7.70
C LEU A 33 4.62 3.60 -7.91
N ASN A 34 5.76 3.66 -7.23
CA ASN A 34 6.81 2.64 -7.26
C ASN A 34 6.95 1.96 -5.91
N THR A 35 7.54 0.76 -5.91
CA THR A 35 7.94 0.03 -4.70
C THR A 35 9.45 0.06 -4.50
N TYR A 36 9.91 0.23 -3.26
CA TYR A 36 11.33 0.45 -2.92
C TYR A 36 11.92 -0.59 -1.97
N ASN A 37 11.19 -1.67 -1.70
CA ASN A 37 11.64 -2.78 -0.86
C ASN A 37 11.38 -4.14 -1.54
N THR A 38 11.45 -4.15 -2.88
CA THR A 38 11.12 -5.29 -3.73
C THR A 38 12.29 -5.70 -4.64
N ASP A 39 13.51 -5.34 -4.27
CA ASP A 39 14.70 -5.63 -5.06
C ASP A 39 14.89 -7.13 -5.27
N GLY A 40 15.21 -7.52 -6.51
CA GLY A 40 15.43 -8.92 -6.88
C GLY A 40 14.17 -9.76 -7.09
N MET A 41 12.97 -9.17 -6.97
CA MET A 41 11.72 -9.83 -7.34
C MET A 41 11.47 -9.74 -8.85
N ASP A 42 10.87 -10.79 -9.43
CA ASP A 42 10.32 -10.68 -10.78
C ASP A 42 9.15 -9.68 -10.78
N ILE A 43 9.17 -8.74 -11.73
CA ILE A 43 8.20 -7.64 -11.75
C ILE A 43 6.79 -8.11 -12.10
N ASN A 44 6.64 -9.12 -12.96
CA ASN A 44 5.32 -9.64 -13.32
C ASN A 44 4.71 -10.40 -12.15
N ASP A 45 5.52 -11.23 -11.49
CA ASP A 45 5.09 -11.94 -10.29
C ASP A 45 4.70 -10.95 -9.17
N LEU A 46 5.50 -9.89 -8.97
CA LEU A 46 5.18 -8.83 -8.01
C LEU A 46 3.83 -8.19 -8.32
N LEU A 47 3.66 -7.67 -9.53
CA LEU A 47 2.47 -6.91 -9.93
C LEU A 47 1.19 -7.75 -9.88
N LEU A 48 1.27 -9.04 -10.25
CA LEU A 48 0.13 -9.96 -10.27
C LEU A 48 -0.22 -10.54 -8.90
N SER A 49 0.71 -10.52 -7.95
CA SER A 49 0.50 -11.07 -6.61
C SER A 49 -0.38 -10.18 -5.74
N PRO A 50 -1.13 -10.76 -4.78
CA PRO A 50 -1.88 -9.98 -3.79
C PRO A 50 -0.95 -9.34 -2.76
N LEU A 51 -1.33 -8.16 -2.26
CA LEU A 51 -0.59 -7.45 -1.19
C LEU A 51 -0.34 -8.31 0.05
N SER A 52 -1.20 -9.30 0.31
CA SER A 52 -1.07 -10.24 1.42
C SER A 52 0.14 -11.16 1.36
N ASN A 53 0.83 -11.23 0.21
CA ASN A 53 2.05 -12.02 0.06
C ASN A 53 3.28 -11.34 0.68
N TYR A 54 3.17 -10.05 0.99
CA TYR A 54 4.26 -9.25 1.52
C TYR A 54 3.93 -8.77 2.93
N GLN A 55 4.95 -8.65 3.77
CA GLN A 55 4.79 -8.02 5.08
C GLN A 55 4.33 -6.56 4.95
N CYS A 56 4.95 -5.84 4.01
CA CYS A 56 4.54 -4.52 3.52
C CYS A 56 5.30 -4.18 2.25
N LEU A 57 4.73 -3.29 1.44
CA LEU A 57 5.42 -2.62 0.34
C LEU A 57 5.75 -1.19 0.76
N LEU A 58 6.98 -0.75 0.54
CA LEU A 58 7.39 0.64 0.67
C LEU A 58 7.06 1.35 -0.64
N VAL A 59 6.06 2.23 -0.61
CA VAL A 59 5.48 2.88 -1.79
C VAL A 59 5.78 4.37 -1.77
N GLY A 60 6.08 4.92 -2.94
CA GLY A 60 6.31 6.36 -3.13
C GLY A 60 6.32 6.76 -4.59
N VAL A 61 6.56 8.03 -4.85
CA VAL A 61 6.75 8.57 -6.21
C VAL A 61 8.22 8.92 -6.39
N GLU A 62 8.81 8.52 -7.50
CA GLU A 62 10.22 8.77 -7.78
C GLU A 62 10.52 10.27 -7.79
N TYR A 63 11.63 10.68 -7.19
CA TYR A 63 12.06 12.08 -7.01
C TYR A 63 11.12 13.02 -6.24
N GLU A 64 9.91 12.59 -5.86
CA GLU A 64 8.96 13.39 -5.07
C GLU A 64 8.82 12.91 -3.62
N SER A 65 8.91 11.60 -3.40
CA SER A 65 8.88 11.00 -2.08
C SER A 65 10.25 11.08 -1.42
N ALA A 66 10.29 11.39 -0.12
CA ALA A 66 11.54 11.31 0.64
C ALA A 66 11.81 9.85 1.03
N ARG A 67 10.89 9.26 1.80
CA ARG A 67 10.93 7.83 2.14
C ARG A 67 9.75 7.05 1.57
N GLY A 68 8.64 7.72 1.29
CA GLY A 68 7.37 7.05 1.00
C GLY A 68 6.62 6.63 2.27
N PHE A 69 5.70 5.70 2.10
CA PHE A 69 4.88 5.10 3.14
C PHE A 69 4.77 3.59 2.91
N GLU A 70 4.39 2.84 3.93
CA GLU A 70 4.20 1.41 3.81
C GLU A 70 2.73 1.05 3.63
N LEU A 71 2.47 0.17 2.66
CA LEU A 71 1.17 -0.43 2.40
C LEU A 71 1.24 -1.92 2.73
N SER A 72 0.27 -2.45 3.48
CA SER A 72 0.24 -3.87 3.84
C SER A 72 -1.18 -4.40 3.94
N TYR A 73 -1.30 -5.73 4.04
CA TYR A 73 -2.57 -6.40 4.33
C TYR A 73 -2.41 -7.44 5.43
N ASP A 74 -3.24 -7.35 6.47
CA ASP A 74 -3.31 -8.31 7.56
C ASP A 74 -4.37 -9.38 7.25
N ASN A 75 -3.91 -10.59 6.92
CA ASN A 75 -4.77 -11.73 6.62
C ASN A 75 -5.63 -12.20 7.80
N LYS A 76 -5.19 -12.01 9.04
CA LYS A 76 -5.92 -12.44 10.23
C LYS A 76 -7.09 -11.49 10.49
N ASN A 77 -6.82 -10.19 10.45
CA ASN A 77 -7.82 -9.17 10.78
C ASN A 77 -8.61 -8.67 9.56
N LYS A 78 -8.20 -9.04 8.34
CA LYS A 78 -8.79 -8.61 7.07
C LYS A 78 -8.76 -7.09 6.93
N VAL A 79 -7.62 -6.47 7.23
CA VAL A 79 -7.42 -5.02 7.17
C VAL A 79 -6.25 -4.65 6.28
N TYR A 80 -6.41 -3.60 5.49
CA TYR A 80 -5.31 -2.89 4.85
C TYR A 80 -4.66 -1.95 5.86
N GLY A 81 -3.34 -1.86 5.84
CA GLY A 81 -2.55 -0.94 6.67
C GLY A 81 -1.83 0.08 5.80
N VAL A 82 -1.94 1.36 6.16
CA VAL A 82 -1.13 2.45 5.61
C VAL A 82 -0.31 3.06 6.74
N ARG A 83 1.02 2.98 6.65
CA ARG A 83 1.94 3.39 7.73
C ARG A 83 2.95 4.41 7.24
N ILE A 84 3.10 5.50 7.99
CA ILE A 84 4.03 6.60 7.71
C ILE A 84 5.02 6.70 8.87
N PHE A 85 6.32 6.70 8.58
CA PHE A 85 7.36 6.97 9.58
C PHE A 85 7.63 8.47 9.69
N THR A 86 8.06 8.93 10.86
CA THR A 86 8.47 10.32 11.07
C THR A 86 9.96 10.41 11.45
N PRO A 87 10.73 11.37 10.90
CA PRO A 87 10.28 12.41 9.98
C PRO A 87 9.92 11.86 8.58
N SER A 88 8.99 12.55 7.90
CA SER A 88 8.57 12.27 6.53
C SER A 88 8.22 13.56 5.81
N SER A 89 8.24 13.53 4.48
CA SER A 89 7.91 14.72 3.69
C SER A 89 6.40 14.99 3.68
N ARG A 90 6.00 16.25 3.42
CA ARG A 90 4.60 16.61 3.16
C ARG A 90 4.02 15.76 2.01
N LYS A 91 4.84 15.39 1.02
CA LYS A 91 4.41 14.57 -0.10
C LYS A 91 4.05 13.16 0.35
N ASP A 92 4.89 12.52 1.15
CA ASP A 92 4.64 11.17 1.68
C ASP A 92 3.33 11.14 2.49
N TRP A 93 3.09 12.17 3.30
CA TRP A 93 1.83 12.36 4.03
C TRP A 93 0.62 12.44 3.08
N LEU A 94 0.69 13.28 2.05
CA LEU A 94 -0.41 13.45 1.10
C LEU A 94 -0.69 12.17 0.32
N LEU A 95 0.35 11.45 -0.12
CA LEU A 95 0.20 10.19 -0.86
C LEU A 95 -0.44 9.11 0.00
N ALA A 96 0.06 8.92 1.23
CA ALA A 96 -0.48 7.94 2.16
C ALA A 96 -1.95 8.19 2.52
N LEU A 97 -2.32 9.45 2.80
CA LEU A 97 -3.71 9.81 3.10
C LEU A 97 -4.63 9.62 1.89
N ARG A 98 -4.13 9.89 0.68
CA ARG A 98 -4.89 9.63 -0.55
C ARG A 98 -5.09 8.13 -0.79
N ILE A 99 -4.05 7.31 -0.62
CA ILE A 99 -4.16 5.85 -0.70
C ILE A 99 -5.16 5.33 0.33
N TYR A 100 -5.01 5.75 1.59
CA TYR A 100 -5.94 5.40 2.65
C TYR A 100 -7.40 5.71 2.25
N LYS A 101 -7.65 6.90 1.70
CA LYS A 101 -8.98 7.29 1.23
C LYS A 101 -9.46 6.46 0.03
N SER A 102 -8.58 6.09 -0.90
CA SER A 102 -8.94 5.30 -2.09
C SER A 102 -9.30 3.84 -1.76
N ILE A 103 -8.73 3.27 -0.69
CA ILE A 103 -9.03 1.89 -0.25
C ILE A 103 -10.12 1.80 0.82
N SER A 104 -10.52 2.93 1.41
CA SER A 104 -11.61 3.05 2.41
C SER A 104 -12.99 2.93 1.77
#